data_AF-A0A814HN32-F1
#
_entry.id   AF-A0A814HN32-F1
#
_cell.length_a   1.000
_cell.length_b   1.000
_cell.length_c   1.000
_cell.angle_alpha   90.00
_cell.angle_beta   90.00
_cell.angle_gamma   90.00
#
_symmetry.space_group_name_H-M   'P 1'
#
loop_
_entity.id
_entity.type
_entity.pdbx_description
1 polymer ?
#
loop_
_entity_poly.entity_id
_entity_poly.type
_entity_poly.pdbx_seq_one_letter_code
_entity_poly.pdbx_strand_id
1 'polypeptide(L)'
;MNVKELRIYPIKSCGGVKVQEALITRYGLALPSDPRIYDRRWMIVKNGRHLSQRVLPRMALIQPSFVKDGLLLQAPNMPDLFIPINPLPKEIMDCYCWDEPIFGLRYDDNISHWFRTYFQSDDKIDLVIFDEKQFQARSSQNKPDFPNVAQDHDVSVYHDVCPIHLCSLESVANLNTRLEKKIKIYNFRPNIIVTNGDEPYAEVRIHFDNSKLLSNNYDNSGIRFYIGNELRKYDLGYLTFAVHESSAGIAIPPVVNQFEIDAYCPVDFSQKFPESGITVISAFPHSHFQGKSVWTKIILNKRAVEYLFNAESFNFNYQF
;
A
#
# COMPACT_ATOMS: atom_id res chain seq x y z
N MET A 1 -9.77 0.35 -16.57
CA MET A 1 -9.52 1.04 -15.29
C MET A 1 -8.76 2.33 -15.54
N ASN A 2 -9.26 3.47 -15.03
CA ASN A 2 -8.67 4.80 -15.18
C ASN A 2 -8.48 5.46 -13.81
N VAL A 3 -7.45 6.29 -13.65
CA VAL A 3 -7.32 7.16 -12.47
C VAL A 3 -8.38 8.26 -12.56
N LYS A 4 -9.30 8.27 -11.59
CA LYS A 4 -10.37 9.28 -11.48
C LYS A 4 -9.93 10.49 -10.67
N GLU A 5 -9.20 10.26 -9.59
CA GLU A 5 -8.77 11.32 -8.69
C GLU A 5 -7.53 10.88 -7.89
N LEU A 6 -6.61 11.83 -7.70
CA LEU A 6 -5.46 11.69 -6.81
C LEU A 6 -5.67 12.58 -5.58
N ARG A 7 -5.28 12.06 -4.41
CA ARG A 7 -5.36 12.77 -3.14
C ARG A 7 -4.11 12.56 -2.30
N ILE A 8 -3.67 13.64 -1.68
CA ILE A 8 -2.59 13.65 -0.68
C ILE A 8 -3.19 14.10 0.65
N TYR A 9 -2.92 13.37 1.73
CA TYR A 9 -3.34 13.72 3.09
C TYR A 9 -2.09 14.12 3.86
N PRO A 10 -1.63 15.38 3.74
CA PRO A 10 -0.33 15.79 4.25
C PRO A 10 -0.22 15.60 5.78
N ILE A 11 -1.32 15.85 6.51
CA ILE A 11 -1.39 15.65 7.96
C ILE A 11 -2.18 14.38 8.26
N LYS A 12 -1.58 13.47 9.06
CA LYS A 12 -2.23 12.27 9.58
C LYS A 12 -3.59 12.65 10.18
N SER A 13 -4.64 11.94 9.78
CA SER A 13 -6.00 12.10 10.32
C SER A 13 -6.73 13.40 9.97
N CYS A 14 -6.17 14.29 9.15
CA CYS A 14 -6.86 15.49 8.65
C CYS A 14 -7.49 15.26 7.25
N GLY A 15 -8.13 16.30 6.70
CA GLY A 15 -8.64 16.31 5.34
C GLY A 15 -7.55 16.04 4.29
N GLY A 16 -7.97 15.50 3.14
CA GLY A 16 -7.07 15.28 2.00
C GLY A 16 -7.21 16.40 0.97
N VAL A 17 -6.15 16.66 0.22
CA VAL A 17 -6.11 17.63 -0.87
C VAL A 17 -6.18 16.89 -2.19
N LYS A 18 -7.10 17.28 -3.07
CA LYS A 18 -7.16 16.76 -4.44
C LYS A 18 -6.03 17.36 -5.27
N VAL A 19 -5.35 16.53 -6.06
CA VAL A 19 -4.31 16.96 -7.01
C VAL A 19 -4.58 16.41 -8.40
N GLN A 20 -4.03 17.06 -9.42
CA GLN A 20 -4.13 16.60 -10.82
C GLN A 20 -3.06 15.55 -11.15
N GLU A 21 -1.89 15.69 -10.53
CA GLU A 21 -0.73 14.82 -10.70
C GLU A 21 -0.01 14.67 -9.36
N ALA A 22 0.70 13.57 -9.19
CA ALA A 22 1.52 13.29 -8.01
C ALA A 22 2.75 12.47 -8.40
N LEU A 23 3.86 12.72 -7.73
CA LEU A 23 5.03 11.84 -7.78
C LEU A 23 4.78 10.64 -6.88
N ILE A 24 5.15 9.45 -7.33
CA ILE A 24 5.21 8.26 -6.48
C ILE A 24 6.60 8.20 -5.86
N THR A 25 6.67 8.20 -4.54
CA THR A 25 7.92 8.08 -3.78
C THR A 25 7.85 6.90 -2.83
N ARG A 26 8.99 6.52 -2.23
CA ARG A 26 9.02 5.50 -1.18
C ARG A 26 8.21 5.85 0.07
N TYR A 27 7.88 7.14 0.26
CA TYR A 27 7.09 7.63 1.40
C TYR A 27 5.62 7.88 1.03
N GLY A 28 5.23 7.66 -0.23
CA GLY A 28 3.86 7.87 -0.72
C GLY A 28 3.78 8.90 -1.84
N LEU A 29 2.56 9.39 -2.09
CA LEU A 29 2.33 10.43 -3.09
C LEU A 29 2.91 11.78 -2.63
N ALA A 30 3.67 12.43 -3.51
CA ALA A 30 4.25 13.77 -3.29
C ALA A 30 3.76 14.77 -4.35
N LEU A 31 3.71 16.05 -3.97
CA LEU A 31 3.30 17.13 -4.86
C LEU A 31 4.43 17.43 -5.87
N PRO A 32 4.21 17.42 -7.20
CA PRO A 32 5.28 17.64 -8.16
C PRO A 32 5.93 19.03 -8.06
N SER A 33 5.14 20.07 -7.77
CA SER A 33 5.62 21.44 -7.63
C SER A 33 6.47 21.68 -6.37
N ASP A 34 6.32 20.83 -5.36
CA ASP A 34 7.15 20.85 -4.15
C ASP A 34 7.19 19.44 -3.54
N PRO A 35 8.16 18.59 -3.95
CA PRO A 35 8.23 17.20 -3.50
C PRO A 35 8.47 17.03 -1.99
N ARG A 36 8.80 18.11 -1.29
CA ARG A 36 8.85 18.14 0.17
C ARG A 36 7.44 17.98 0.78
N ILE A 37 6.37 18.29 0.04
CA ILE A 37 4.99 18.04 0.49
C ILE A 37 4.56 16.66 0.00
N TYR A 38 4.50 15.70 0.92
CA TYR A 38 4.05 14.35 0.63
C TYR A 38 3.10 13.81 1.69
N ASP A 39 2.54 12.67 1.35
CA ASP A 39 1.48 12.02 2.09
C ASP A 39 1.89 11.66 3.54
N ARG A 40 1.02 12.02 4.49
CA ARG A 40 1.21 11.83 5.94
C ARG A 40 2.62 12.18 6.45
N ARG A 41 3.22 13.25 5.90
CA ARG A 41 4.49 13.82 6.39
C ARG A 41 4.35 14.56 7.71
N TRP A 42 3.16 15.05 8.04
CA TRP A 42 2.85 15.72 9.29
C TRP A 42 1.97 14.86 10.19
N MET A 43 2.11 15.06 11.50
CA MET A 43 1.30 14.39 12.51
C MET A 43 1.01 15.32 13.67
N ILE A 44 -0.23 15.30 14.16
CA ILE A 44 -0.61 15.98 15.38
C ILE A 44 -0.47 14.98 16.52
N VAL A 45 0.14 15.41 17.62
CA VAL A 45 0.46 14.57 18.77
C VAL A 45 -0.05 15.20 20.06
N LYS A 46 -0.55 14.36 20.97
CA LYS A 46 -0.90 14.72 22.35
C LYS A 46 0.04 13.99 23.28
N ASN A 47 0.84 14.71 24.05
CA ASN A 47 1.86 14.15 24.95
C ASN A 47 2.76 13.12 24.21
N GLY A 48 3.20 13.44 23.00
CA GLY A 48 4.05 12.58 22.17
C GLY A 48 3.34 11.45 21.42
N ARG A 49 2.06 11.13 21.71
CA ARG A 49 1.32 10.09 20.96
C ARG A 49 0.44 10.70 19.88
N HIS A 50 0.38 10.06 18.72
CA HIS A 50 -0.44 10.55 17.61
C HIS A 50 -1.92 10.70 17.99
N LEU A 51 -2.55 11.77 17.51
CA LEU A 51 -4.00 11.90 17.50
C LEU A 51 -4.57 11.28 16.22
N SER A 52 -5.74 10.64 16.35
CA SER A 52 -6.43 10.05 15.19
C SER A 52 -7.92 10.37 15.16
N GLN A 53 -8.52 10.25 13.97
CA GLN A 53 -9.97 10.40 13.79
C GLN A 53 -10.78 9.41 14.64
N ARG A 54 -10.17 8.30 15.08
CA ARG A 54 -10.82 7.31 15.96
C ARG A 54 -11.10 7.89 17.35
N VAL A 55 -10.21 8.77 17.83
CA VAL A 55 -10.32 9.45 19.13
C VAL A 55 -10.96 10.84 18.96
N LEU A 56 -10.60 11.56 17.91
CA LEU A 56 -11.07 12.92 17.63
C LEU A 56 -11.60 13.03 16.19
N PRO A 57 -12.85 12.62 15.92
CA PRO A 57 -13.42 12.64 14.56
C PRO A 57 -13.38 14.02 13.88
N ARG A 58 -13.46 15.11 14.66
CA ARG A 58 -13.35 16.49 14.16
C ARG A 58 -12.02 16.83 13.48
N MET A 59 -10.97 16.01 13.62
CA MET A 59 -9.75 16.16 12.82
C MET A 59 -10.05 16.10 11.32
N ALA A 60 -11.06 15.32 10.91
CA ALA A 60 -11.51 15.24 9.52
C ALA A 60 -11.97 16.58 8.94
N LEU A 61 -12.34 17.54 9.79
CA LEU A 61 -12.81 18.86 9.40
C LEU A 61 -11.66 19.87 9.22
N ILE A 62 -10.44 19.54 9.66
CA ILE A 62 -9.24 20.34 9.37
C ILE A 62 -8.88 20.10 7.90
N GLN A 63 -9.10 21.10 7.05
CA GLN A 63 -8.83 21.04 5.61
C GLN A 63 -7.49 21.72 5.29
N PRO A 64 -6.47 20.97 4.85
CA PRO A 64 -5.26 21.55 4.30
C PRO A 64 -5.48 22.00 2.85
N SER A 65 -4.72 23.03 2.45
CA SER A 65 -4.50 23.44 1.06
C SER A 65 -3.01 23.66 0.84
N PHE A 66 -2.52 23.37 -0.38
CA PHE A 66 -1.13 23.61 -0.74
C PHE A 66 -0.95 25.07 -1.14
N VAL A 67 0.02 25.73 -0.51
CA VAL A 67 0.42 27.09 -0.81
C VAL A 67 1.95 27.14 -0.98
N LYS A 68 2.48 28.27 -1.44
CA LYS A 68 3.92 28.45 -1.55
C LYS A 68 4.58 28.24 -0.17
N ASP A 69 5.61 27.41 -0.13
CA ASP A 69 6.43 27.12 1.06
C ASP A 69 5.69 26.51 2.26
N GLY A 70 4.51 25.89 2.08
CA GLY A 70 3.80 25.27 3.19
C GLY A 70 2.36 24.84 2.93
N LEU A 71 1.60 24.75 4.02
CA LEU A 71 0.17 24.43 4.02
C LEU A 71 -0.62 25.62 4.58
N LEU A 72 -1.81 25.85 4.04
CA LEU A 72 -2.84 26.66 4.69
C LEU A 72 -3.89 25.72 5.28
N LEU A 73 -4.17 25.81 6.58
CA LEU A 73 -5.16 25.00 7.27
C LEU A 73 -6.40 25.82 7.58
N GLN A 74 -7.56 25.24 7.28
CA GLN A 74 -8.86 25.80 7.62
C GLN A 74 -9.65 24.79 8.45
N ALA A 75 -10.37 25.27 9.46
CA ALA A 75 -11.26 24.45 10.25
C ALA A 75 -12.46 25.29 10.73
N PRO A 76 -13.60 24.65 11.06
CA PRO A 76 -14.78 25.37 11.54
C PRO A 76 -14.46 26.23 12.76
N ASN A 77 -14.86 27.51 12.71
CA ASN A 77 -14.71 28.50 13.79
C ASN A 77 -13.26 28.78 14.22
N MET A 78 -12.29 28.55 13.34
CA MET A 78 -10.90 28.88 13.57
C MET A 78 -10.39 29.88 12.51
N PRO A 79 -9.46 30.78 12.86
CA PRO A 79 -8.74 31.54 11.84
C PRO A 79 -7.91 30.60 10.97
N ASP A 80 -7.66 30.99 9.73
CA ASP A 80 -6.74 30.27 8.84
C ASP A 80 -5.34 30.21 9.48
N LEU A 81 -4.69 29.04 9.38
CA LEU A 81 -3.35 28.82 9.92
C LEU A 81 -2.37 28.45 8.82
N PHE A 82 -1.32 29.25 8.63
CA PHE A 82 -0.21 28.90 7.77
C PHE A 82 0.80 28.01 8.51
N ILE A 83 1.17 26.89 7.90
CA ILE A 83 2.20 25.97 8.38
C ILE A 83 3.38 26.00 7.41
N PRO A 84 4.53 26.57 7.79
CA PRO A 84 5.71 26.57 6.92
C PRO A 84 6.26 25.16 6.78
N ILE A 85 6.83 24.85 5.61
CA ILE A 85 7.38 23.51 5.35
C ILE A 85 8.61 23.18 6.22
N ASN A 86 9.36 24.22 6.59
CA ASN A 86 10.49 24.12 7.50
C ASN A 86 10.06 24.64 8.87
N PRO A 87 9.96 23.78 9.89
CA PRO A 87 9.58 24.21 11.23
C PRO A 87 10.69 25.07 11.84
N LEU A 88 10.28 26.06 12.63
CA LEU A 88 11.11 26.78 13.58
C LEU A 88 10.36 26.81 14.92
N PRO A 89 11.02 26.49 16.05
CA PRO A 89 12.37 25.94 16.16
C PRO A 89 12.45 24.52 15.57
N LYS A 90 13.65 24.05 15.20
CA LYS A 90 13.87 22.66 14.73
C LYS A 90 14.06 21.69 15.92
N GLU A 91 13.18 21.78 16.90
CA GLU A 91 13.23 20.92 18.08
C GLU A 91 12.83 19.49 17.69
N ILE A 92 13.67 18.51 17.99
CA ILE A 92 13.37 17.10 17.77
C ILE A 92 12.48 16.62 18.92
N MET A 93 11.39 15.93 18.60
CA MET A 93 10.48 15.37 19.57
C MET A 93 10.32 13.86 19.39
N ASP A 94 10.45 13.12 20.49
CA ASP A 94 10.07 11.71 20.57
C ASP A 94 8.56 11.57 20.41
N CYS A 95 8.15 10.77 19.42
CA CYS A 95 6.75 10.51 19.13
C CYS A 95 6.46 9.01 19.04
N TYR A 96 5.18 8.69 19.16
CA TYR A 96 4.66 7.35 18.89
C TYR A 96 3.54 7.44 17.85
N CYS A 97 3.77 6.82 16.70
CA CYS A 97 2.72 6.53 15.74
C CYS A 97 2.28 5.09 15.98
N TRP A 98 1.06 4.91 16.46
CA TRP A 98 0.61 3.67 17.10
C TRP A 98 1.51 3.32 18.28
N ASP A 99 1.97 2.07 18.35
CA ASP A 99 2.91 1.59 19.38
C ASP A 99 4.36 1.57 18.87
N GLU A 100 4.63 2.23 17.74
CA GLU A 100 5.95 2.29 17.14
C GLU A 100 6.58 3.67 17.35
N PRO A 101 7.82 3.73 17.87
CA PRO A 101 8.53 4.98 18.05
C PRO A 101 8.87 5.62 16.69
N ILE A 102 8.79 6.95 16.63
CA ILE A 102 9.22 7.75 15.48
C ILE A 102 9.55 9.16 15.95
N PHE A 103 10.45 9.85 15.26
CA PHE A 103 10.78 11.25 15.55
C PHE A 103 9.98 12.21 14.69
N GLY A 104 9.87 13.45 15.16
CA GLY A 104 9.36 14.56 14.38
C GLY A 104 9.98 15.88 14.81
N LEU A 105 10.12 16.81 13.87
CA LEU A 105 10.47 18.19 14.17
C LEU A 105 9.21 18.93 14.62
N ARG A 106 9.24 19.44 15.85
CA ARG A 106 8.14 20.16 16.49
C ARG A 106 8.04 21.58 15.95
N TYR A 107 6.81 22.04 15.73
CA TYR A 107 6.52 23.45 15.42
C TYR A 107 6.40 24.30 16.68
N ASP A 108 6.45 25.62 16.51
CA ASP A 108 6.33 26.57 17.61
C ASP A 108 5.01 26.48 18.39
N ASP A 109 4.98 27.22 19.51
CA ASP A 109 3.83 27.27 20.40
C ASP A 109 2.61 27.96 19.78
N ASN A 110 2.78 28.82 18.77
CA ASN A 110 1.67 29.49 18.08
C ASN A 110 0.85 28.47 17.27
N ILE A 111 1.53 27.64 16.48
CA ILE A 111 0.91 26.54 15.72
C ILE A 111 0.28 25.54 16.70
N SER A 112 0.99 25.18 17.76
CA SER A 112 0.51 24.25 18.78
C SER A 112 -0.72 24.80 19.53
N HIS A 113 -0.78 26.11 19.79
CA HIS A 113 -1.93 26.78 20.40
C HIS A 113 -3.19 26.72 19.52
N TRP A 114 -3.04 26.86 18.20
CA TRP A 114 -4.17 26.73 17.28
C TRP A 114 -4.84 25.35 17.40
N PHE A 115 -4.05 24.27 17.45
CA PHE A 115 -4.59 22.92 17.63
C PHE A 115 -5.23 22.73 19.00
N ARG A 116 -4.61 23.20 20.09
CA ARG A 116 -5.21 23.15 21.45
C ARG A 116 -6.55 23.87 21.50
N THR A 117 -6.64 25.03 20.87
CA THR A 117 -7.87 25.82 20.79
C THR A 117 -8.95 25.09 19.99
N TYR A 118 -8.63 24.61 18.78
CA TYR A 118 -9.56 23.85 17.97
C TYR A 118 -10.04 22.56 18.67
N PHE A 119 -9.12 21.92 19.41
CA PHE A 119 -9.43 20.73 20.20
C PHE A 119 -10.01 21.03 21.59
N GLN A 120 -10.17 22.29 22.00
CA GLN A 120 -10.68 22.65 23.33
C GLN A 120 -10.01 21.80 24.44
N SER A 121 -8.68 21.73 24.39
CA SER A 121 -7.89 20.80 25.19
C SER A 121 -6.79 21.54 25.94
N ASP A 122 -6.67 21.26 27.24
CA ASP A 122 -5.61 21.79 28.09
C ASP A 122 -4.31 20.98 27.98
N ASP A 123 -4.37 19.78 27.39
CA ASP A 123 -3.20 18.95 27.16
C ASP A 123 -2.17 19.60 26.23
N LYS A 124 -0.90 19.16 26.36
CA LYS A 124 0.15 19.48 25.41
C LYS A 124 -0.16 18.80 24.07
N ILE A 125 -0.54 19.61 23.09
CA ILE A 125 -0.78 19.20 21.70
C ILE A 125 0.20 19.95 20.81
N ASP A 126 0.97 19.20 20.03
CA ASP A 126 1.96 19.75 19.11
C ASP A 126 1.69 19.24 17.68
N LEU A 127 2.16 20.00 16.69
CA LEU A 127 2.33 19.52 15.33
C LEU A 127 3.78 19.13 15.14
N VAL A 128 4.00 17.98 14.51
CA VAL A 128 5.34 17.54 14.09
C VAL A 128 5.39 17.22 12.60
N ILE A 129 6.55 17.41 12.00
CA ILE A 129 6.87 17.03 10.62
C ILE A 129 8.04 16.04 10.60
N PHE A 130 7.96 15.07 9.70
CA PHE A 130 9.05 14.13 9.45
C PHE A 130 10.15 14.75 8.59
N ASP A 131 11.41 14.60 9.01
CA ASP A 131 12.60 14.95 8.25
C ASP A 131 13.38 13.70 7.86
N GLU A 132 13.21 13.28 6.60
CA GLU A 132 13.87 12.10 6.01
C GLU A 132 15.40 12.17 5.98
N LYS A 133 15.98 13.37 6.17
CA LYS A 133 17.44 13.52 6.26
C LYS A 133 17.96 13.20 7.66
N GLN A 134 17.10 13.33 8.67
CA GLN A 134 17.48 13.17 10.07
C GLN A 134 16.94 11.88 10.67
N PHE A 135 15.80 11.38 10.16
CA PHE A 135 15.05 10.30 10.80
C PHE A 135 14.82 9.13 9.85
N GLN A 136 14.76 7.93 10.43
CA GLN A 136 14.31 6.74 9.72
C GLN A 136 12.79 6.63 9.78
N ALA A 137 12.18 6.25 8.67
CA ALA A 137 10.75 5.93 8.61
C ALA A 137 10.49 4.56 9.26
N ARG A 138 9.25 4.29 9.65
CA ARG A 138 8.87 3.00 10.24
C ARG A 138 8.81 1.92 9.16
N SER A 139 9.12 0.68 9.52
CA SER A 139 8.91 -0.47 8.63
C SER A 139 7.42 -0.64 8.34
N SER A 140 7.08 -1.02 7.11
CA SER A 140 5.71 -1.42 6.75
C SER A 140 5.47 -2.93 6.96
N GLN A 141 6.48 -3.67 7.42
CA GLN A 141 6.37 -5.11 7.66
C GLN A 141 5.57 -5.44 8.92
N ASN A 142 5.01 -6.64 8.92
CA ASN A 142 4.39 -7.28 10.09
C ASN A 142 3.35 -6.39 10.78
N LYS A 143 2.63 -5.57 10.02
CA LYS A 143 1.46 -4.86 10.54
C LYS A 143 0.38 -5.88 10.87
N PRO A 144 -0.32 -5.77 12.01
CA PRO A 144 -1.29 -6.78 12.46
C PRO A 144 -2.32 -7.18 11.39
N ASP A 145 -2.80 -6.20 10.61
CA ASP A 145 -3.81 -6.42 9.57
C ASP A 145 -3.22 -6.90 8.23
N PHE A 146 -1.90 -6.85 8.04
CA PHE A 146 -1.21 -7.18 6.79
C PHE A 146 0.11 -7.93 7.04
N PRO A 147 0.07 -9.13 7.65
CA PRO A 147 1.27 -9.92 7.90
C PRO A 147 1.91 -10.35 6.56
N ASN A 148 3.24 -10.23 6.46
CA ASN A 148 4.04 -10.73 5.33
C ASN A 148 3.75 -10.15 3.93
N VAL A 149 3.13 -8.97 3.82
CA VAL A 149 2.87 -8.32 2.52
C VAL A 149 4.00 -7.38 2.09
N ALA A 150 4.58 -6.67 3.04
CA ALA A 150 5.60 -5.66 2.78
C ALA A 150 7.01 -6.25 2.82
N GLN A 151 7.90 -5.71 1.98
CA GLN A 151 9.32 -6.05 1.89
C GLN A 151 10.15 -5.20 2.87
N ASP A 152 11.40 -5.58 3.10
CA ASP A 152 12.30 -4.89 4.05
C ASP A 152 12.51 -3.40 3.72
N HIS A 153 12.41 -3.03 2.45
CA HIS A 153 12.59 -1.65 1.98
C HIS A 153 11.31 -0.81 2.00
N ASP A 154 10.15 -1.43 2.26
CA ASP A 154 8.86 -0.78 2.32
C ASP A 154 8.70 -0.05 3.66
N VAL A 155 8.46 1.25 3.56
CA VAL A 155 8.44 2.13 4.73
C VAL A 155 7.19 2.99 4.78
N SER A 156 6.83 3.37 6.00
CA SER A 156 5.71 4.23 6.31
C SER A 156 6.15 5.30 7.29
N VAL A 157 5.85 6.56 6.97
CA VAL A 157 6.05 7.69 7.89
C VAL A 157 4.93 7.67 8.95
N TYR A 158 4.00 8.62 8.91
CA TYR A 158 2.87 8.69 9.84
C TYR A 158 1.59 8.01 9.28
N HIS A 159 1.74 7.16 8.26
CA HIS A 159 0.68 6.29 7.74
C HIS A 159 0.22 5.26 8.80
N ASP A 160 -0.89 4.57 8.54
CA ASP A 160 -1.29 3.43 9.39
C ASP A 160 -0.42 2.20 9.04
N VAL A 161 -0.42 1.79 7.77
CA VAL A 161 0.24 0.58 7.30
C VAL A 161 1.15 0.85 6.10
N CYS A 162 0.61 1.44 5.04
CA CYS A 162 1.29 1.61 3.75
C CYS A 162 1.28 3.08 3.27
N PRO A 163 2.26 3.46 2.43
CA PRO A 163 2.41 4.82 1.92
C PRO A 163 1.42 5.19 0.80
N ILE A 164 0.75 4.22 0.17
CA ILE A 164 -0.23 4.44 -0.90
C ILE A 164 -1.42 3.51 -0.71
N HIS A 165 -2.62 4.09 -0.73
CA HIS A 165 -3.88 3.36 -0.73
C HIS A 165 -4.65 3.60 -2.04
N LEU A 166 -4.97 2.53 -2.75
CA LEU A 166 -5.82 2.54 -3.94
C LEU A 166 -7.23 2.08 -3.58
N CYS A 167 -8.25 2.72 -4.15
CA CYS A 167 -9.64 2.29 -3.97
C CYS A 167 -10.46 2.62 -5.24
N SER A 168 -11.36 1.73 -5.65
CA SER A 168 -12.23 1.96 -6.80
C SER A 168 -13.59 2.51 -6.41
N LEU A 169 -14.18 3.35 -7.28
CA LEU A 169 -15.54 3.85 -7.09
C LEU A 169 -16.56 2.71 -7.09
N GLU A 170 -16.31 1.67 -7.89
CA GLU A 170 -17.17 0.50 -8.04
C GLU A 170 -17.21 -0.34 -6.76
N SER A 171 -16.07 -0.51 -6.06
CA SER A 171 -16.02 -1.18 -4.74
C SER A 171 -16.86 -0.43 -3.70
N VAL A 172 -16.79 0.91 -3.67
CA VAL A 172 -17.57 1.73 -2.73
C VAL A 172 -19.05 1.74 -3.10
N ALA A 173 -19.38 1.78 -4.40
CA ALA A 173 -20.75 1.68 -4.88
C ALA A 173 -21.38 0.33 -4.50
N ASN A 174 -20.65 -0.76 -4.68
CA ASN A 174 -21.10 -2.09 -4.30
C ASN A 174 -21.31 -2.20 -2.78
N LEU A 175 -20.36 -1.74 -1.97
CA LEU A 175 -20.52 -1.71 -0.51
C LEU A 175 -21.75 -0.88 -0.10
N ASN A 176 -21.96 0.26 -0.73
CA ASN A 176 -23.12 1.11 -0.48
C ASN A 176 -24.46 0.42 -0.76
N THR A 177 -24.53 -0.62 -1.59
CA THR A 177 -25.77 -1.41 -1.76
C THR A 177 -26.21 -2.12 -0.47
N ARG A 178 -25.25 -2.37 0.43
CA ARG A 178 -25.42 -3.14 1.68
C ARG A 178 -25.49 -2.25 2.94
N LEU A 179 -25.41 -0.93 2.78
CA LEU A 179 -25.43 0.03 3.88
C LEU A 179 -26.71 0.85 3.89
N GLU A 180 -27.30 1.03 5.07
CA GLU A 180 -28.43 1.96 5.27
C GLU A 180 -27.97 3.41 5.01
N LYS A 181 -26.91 3.84 5.72
CA LYS A 181 -26.28 5.14 5.52
C LYS A 181 -25.16 5.03 4.50
N LYS A 182 -25.38 5.63 3.32
CA LYS A 182 -24.37 5.64 2.25
C LYS A 182 -23.13 6.43 2.68
N ILE A 183 -21.96 5.91 2.31
CA ILE A 183 -20.66 6.51 2.57
C ILE A 183 -20.01 6.95 1.27
N LYS A 184 -19.05 7.88 1.38
CA LYS A 184 -18.27 8.36 0.24
C LYS A 184 -16.94 7.63 0.21
N ILE A 185 -16.31 7.59 -0.96
CA ILE A 185 -14.98 6.98 -1.10
C ILE A 185 -13.93 7.63 -0.17
N TYR A 186 -14.12 8.89 0.18
CA TYR A 186 -13.25 9.62 1.10
C TYR A 186 -13.30 9.10 2.55
N ASN A 187 -14.32 8.33 2.93
CA ASN A 187 -14.35 7.63 4.21
C ASN A 187 -13.21 6.59 4.32
N PHE A 188 -12.73 6.05 3.19
CA PHE A 188 -11.59 5.11 3.12
C PHE A 188 -10.24 5.79 2.99
N ARG A 189 -10.23 7.12 2.80
CA ARG A 189 -9.03 7.95 2.65
C ARG A 189 -8.01 7.45 1.60
N PRO A 190 -8.43 7.02 0.40
CA PRO A 190 -7.51 6.55 -0.63
C PRO A 190 -6.70 7.70 -1.22
N ASN A 191 -5.48 7.37 -1.65
CA ASN A 191 -4.60 8.24 -2.41
C ASN A 191 -4.93 8.22 -3.90
N ILE A 192 -5.17 7.02 -4.44
CA ILE A 192 -5.48 6.82 -5.85
C ILE A 192 -6.90 6.28 -5.94
N ILE A 193 -7.79 7.08 -6.51
CA ILE A 193 -9.17 6.68 -6.78
C ILE A 193 -9.26 6.26 -8.23
N VAL A 194 -9.66 5.02 -8.48
CA VAL A 194 -9.85 4.48 -9.83
C VAL A 194 -11.33 4.28 -10.16
N THR A 195 -11.63 4.20 -11.46
CA THR A 195 -12.97 3.90 -11.97
C THR A 195 -12.87 3.12 -13.28
N ASN A 196 -14.01 2.68 -13.82
CA ASN A 196 -14.10 1.83 -15.00
C ASN A 196 -13.32 0.52 -14.80
N GLY A 197 -13.41 -0.07 -13.61
CA GLY A 197 -13.17 -1.49 -13.40
C GLY A 197 -14.47 -2.22 -13.70
N ASP A 198 -14.43 -3.24 -14.56
CA ASP A 198 -15.64 -3.96 -14.98
C ASP A 198 -16.34 -4.64 -13.80
N GLU A 199 -15.60 -4.97 -12.74
CA GLU A 199 -16.11 -5.63 -11.54
C GLU A 199 -15.70 -4.89 -10.25
N PRO A 200 -16.58 -4.78 -9.25
CA PRO A 200 -16.21 -4.35 -7.90
C PRO A 200 -15.07 -5.21 -7.36
N TYR A 201 -14.14 -4.61 -6.62
CA TYR A 201 -12.97 -5.27 -6.04
C TYR A 201 -11.95 -5.84 -7.04
N ALA A 202 -12.15 -5.68 -8.36
CA ALA A 202 -11.12 -6.01 -9.33
C ALA A 202 -9.97 -5.00 -9.24
N GLU A 203 -8.82 -5.47 -8.76
CA GLU A 203 -7.61 -4.68 -8.58
C GLU A 203 -6.50 -5.27 -9.44
N VAL A 204 -5.76 -4.41 -10.14
CA VAL A 204 -4.62 -4.83 -10.98
C VAL A 204 -3.33 -4.45 -10.27
N ARG A 205 -2.46 -5.44 -10.08
CA ARG A 205 -1.07 -5.22 -9.69
C ARG A 205 -0.21 -5.20 -10.96
N ILE A 206 0.46 -4.08 -11.21
CA ILE A 206 1.45 -3.95 -12.31
C ILE A 206 2.83 -3.84 -11.68
N HIS A 207 3.76 -4.69 -12.11
CA HIS A 207 5.15 -4.65 -11.68
C HIS A 207 5.97 -3.85 -12.70
N PHE A 208 6.53 -2.72 -12.27
CA PHE A 208 7.40 -1.87 -13.10
C PHE A 208 8.86 -2.04 -12.70
N ASP A 209 9.68 -2.58 -13.59
CA ASP A 209 11.14 -2.47 -13.49
C ASP A 209 11.60 -1.20 -14.22
N ASN A 210 11.98 -0.18 -13.46
CA ASN A 210 12.52 1.08 -13.97
C ASN A 210 14.00 1.25 -13.60
N SER A 211 14.82 0.24 -13.84
CA SER A 211 16.28 0.26 -13.60
C SER A 211 17.02 1.45 -14.27
N LYS A 212 16.46 2.03 -15.33
CA LYS A 212 17.03 3.20 -16.03
C LYS A 212 16.55 4.55 -15.49
N LEU A 213 15.69 4.56 -14.48
CA LEU A 213 15.11 5.76 -13.86
C LEU A 213 14.53 6.73 -14.91
N LEU A 214 13.84 6.18 -15.92
CA LEU A 214 13.25 6.99 -16.97
C LEU A 214 12.19 7.92 -16.38
N SER A 215 12.22 9.18 -16.82
CA SER A 215 11.23 10.21 -16.47
C SER A 215 10.32 10.49 -17.68
N ASN A 216 9.16 11.09 -17.42
CA ASN A 216 8.17 11.50 -18.44
C ASN A 216 7.61 10.37 -19.33
N ASN A 217 7.65 9.12 -18.86
CA ASN A 217 6.96 8.01 -19.50
C ASN A 217 5.51 7.90 -18.99
N TYR A 218 4.58 7.78 -19.92
CA TYR A 218 3.17 7.51 -19.64
C TYR A 218 2.89 6.05 -19.95
N ASP A 219 2.53 5.26 -18.94
CA ASP A 219 2.08 3.89 -19.12
C ASP A 219 0.55 3.83 -19.15
N ASN A 220 0.01 3.05 -20.09
CA ASN A 220 -1.42 2.73 -20.19
C ASN A 220 -1.61 1.21 -20.30
N SER A 221 -0.76 0.44 -19.62
CA SER A 221 -0.81 -1.02 -19.64
C SER A 221 -1.96 -1.53 -18.78
N GLY A 222 -2.45 -2.73 -19.10
CA GLY A 222 -3.53 -3.36 -18.34
C GLY A 222 -3.91 -4.72 -18.88
N ILE A 223 -4.94 -5.30 -18.26
CA ILE A 223 -5.52 -6.59 -18.62
C ILE A 223 -6.92 -6.31 -19.20
N ARG A 224 -7.26 -6.99 -20.31
CA ARG A 224 -8.61 -6.97 -20.88
C ARG A 224 -9.29 -8.30 -20.58
N PHE A 225 -10.42 -8.24 -19.89
CA PHE A 225 -11.27 -9.41 -19.66
C PHE A 225 -12.33 -9.52 -20.77
N TYR A 226 -12.59 -10.76 -21.21
CA TYR A 226 -13.68 -11.07 -22.13
C TYR A 226 -14.72 -11.89 -21.36
N ILE A 227 -15.84 -11.27 -21.00
CA ILE A 227 -16.86 -11.84 -20.12
C ILE A 227 -18.05 -12.28 -20.98
N GLY A 228 -18.51 -13.52 -20.78
CA GLY A 228 -19.72 -14.04 -21.41
C GLY A 228 -20.93 -13.93 -20.48
N ASN A 229 -22.13 -13.85 -21.04
CA ASN A 229 -23.38 -13.73 -20.27
C ASN A 229 -24.01 -15.09 -19.91
N GLU A 230 -23.39 -16.19 -20.34
CA GLU A 230 -23.83 -17.55 -20.06
C GLU A 230 -22.84 -18.25 -19.13
N LEU A 231 -23.36 -18.90 -18.09
CA LEU A 231 -22.55 -19.69 -17.18
C LEU A 231 -21.99 -20.90 -17.92
N ARG A 232 -20.67 -21.10 -17.85
CA ARG A 232 -20.03 -22.28 -18.42
C ARG A 232 -20.25 -23.50 -17.55
N LYS A 233 -20.10 -24.69 -18.14
CA LYS A 233 -20.31 -25.97 -17.45
C LYS A 233 -19.40 -26.19 -16.23
N TYR A 234 -18.20 -25.61 -16.23
CA TYR A 234 -17.18 -25.80 -15.20
C TYR A 234 -16.67 -24.45 -14.70
N ASP A 235 -16.44 -24.36 -13.39
CA ASP A 235 -15.72 -23.24 -12.78
C ASP A 235 -14.20 -23.41 -13.02
N LEU A 236 -13.52 -22.29 -13.25
CA LEU A 236 -12.07 -22.24 -13.35
C LEU A 236 -11.49 -21.60 -12.10
N GLY A 237 -10.52 -22.25 -11.49
CA GLY A 237 -9.72 -21.71 -10.38
C GLY A 237 -8.23 -21.72 -10.73
N TYR A 238 -7.43 -21.03 -9.91
CA TYR A 238 -5.97 -21.11 -9.97
C TYR A 238 -5.44 -21.67 -8.65
N LEU A 239 -4.38 -22.48 -8.77
CA LEU A 239 -3.65 -23.06 -7.64
C LEU A 239 -2.19 -22.62 -7.79
N THR A 240 -1.66 -21.97 -6.75
CA THR A 240 -0.27 -21.54 -6.72
C THR A 240 0.54 -22.47 -5.84
N PHE A 241 1.56 -23.10 -6.41
CA PHE A 241 2.58 -23.83 -5.68
C PHE A 241 3.83 -22.97 -5.63
N ALA A 242 4.24 -22.54 -4.44
CA ALA A 242 5.39 -21.66 -4.27
C ALA A 242 6.08 -21.94 -2.93
N VAL A 243 7.38 -21.63 -2.86
CA VAL A 243 8.05 -21.42 -1.59
C VAL A 243 7.71 -20.01 -1.12
N HIS A 244 7.34 -19.87 0.15
CA HIS A 244 6.90 -18.58 0.68
C HIS A 244 8.05 -17.56 0.61
N GLU A 245 7.80 -16.43 -0.03
CA GLU A 245 8.72 -15.30 -0.11
C GLU A 245 8.78 -14.58 1.24
N SER A 246 9.50 -15.15 2.21
CA SER A 246 9.94 -14.44 3.41
C SER A 246 11.44 -14.13 3.30
N SER A 247 11.96 -13.24 4.14
CA SER A 247 13.38 -12.85 4.18
C SER A 247 14.36 -14.02 4.45
N ALA A 248 13.85 -15.23 4.74
CA ALA A 248 14.64 -16.46 4.85
C ALA A 248 14.17 -17.61 3.92
N GLY A 249 13.11 -17.42 3.12
CA GLY A 249 12.38 -18.53 2.47
C GLY A 249 13.02 -19.09 1.20
N ILE A 250 13.74 -18.25 0.44
CA ILE A 250 14.43 -18.64 -0.79
C ILE A 250 15.86 -18.10 -0.73
N ALA A 251 16.80 -18.94 -0.31
CA ALA A 251 18.22 -18.59 -0.25
C ALA A 251 19.02 -19.53 -1.16
N ILE A 252 19.62 -18.96 -2.20
CA ILE A 252 20.55 -19.67 -3.09
C ILE A 252 21.96 -19.28 -2.66
N PRO A 253 22.80 -20.23 -2.21
CA PRO A 253 24.18 -19.92 -1.84
C PRO A 253 24.96 -19.31 -3.02
N PRO A 254 25.87 -18.35 -2.78
CA PRO A 254 26.69 -17.81 -3.85
C PRO A 254 27.65 -18.88 -4.39
N VAL A 255 28.01 -18.78 -5.68
CA VAL A 255 29.04 -19.61 -6.35
C VAL A 255 28.70 -21.10 -6.46
N VAL A 256 27.41 -21.47 -6.37
CA VAL A 256 26.96 -22.84 -6.68
C VAL A 256 26.59 -22.96 -8.16
N ASN A 257 26.95 -24.08 -8.78
CA ASN A 257 26.61 -24.34 -10.19
C ASN A 257 25.15 -24.71 -10.38
N GLN A 258 24.55 -25.37 -9.38
CA GLN A 258 23.17 -25.80 -9.38
C GLN A 258 22.67 -25.88 -7.94
N PHE A 259 21.44 -25.42 -7.71
CA PHE A 259 20.75 -25.52 -6.43
C PHE A 259 19.26 -25.75 -6.70
N GLU A 260 18.70 -26.78 -6.09
CA GLU A 260 17.30 -27.16 -6.26
C GLU A 260 16.48 -26.65 -5.07
N ILE A 261 15.31 -26.10 -5.36
CA ILE A 261 14.38 -25.58 -4.35
C ILE A 261 13.06 -26.30 -4.55
N ASP A 262 12.64 -27.02 -3.52
CA ASP A 262 11.40 -27.79 -3.54
C ASP A 262 10.28 -27.10 -2.76
N ALA A 263 9.08 -27.14 -3.34
CA ALA A 263 7.84 -26.80 -2.66
C ALA A 263 6.89 -27.99 -2.72
N TYR A 264 6.19 -28.25 -1.62
CA TYR A 264 5.25 -29.37 -1.51
C TYR A 264 3.86 -28.86 -1.16
N CYS A 265 2.84 -29.39 -1.84
CA CYS A 265 1.47 -29.30 -1.41
C CYS A 265 1.20 -30.37 -0.33
N PRO A 266 0.90 -30.01 0.92
CA PRO A 266 0.62 -31.00 1.96
C PRO A 266 -0.62 -31.83 1.63
N VAL A 267 -0.66 -33.08 2.10
CA VAL A 267 -1.80 -33.99 1.89
C VAL A 267 -3.10 -33.41 2.47
N ASP A 268 -3.03 -32.74 3.62
CA ASP A 268 -4.19 -32.11 4.25
C ASP A 268 -4.79 -30.97 3.40
N PHE A 269 -4.00 -30.39 2.49
CA PHE A 269 -4.51 -29.43 1.53
C PHE A 269 -5.24 -30.13 0.38
N SER A 270 -4.66 -31.19 -0.18
CA SER A 270 -5.29 -31.92 -1.29
C SER A 270 -6.57 -32.66 -0.88
N GLN A 271 -6.74 -32.99 0.40
CA GLN A 271 -8.01 -33.50 0.95
C GLN A 271 -9.17 -32.51 0.87
N LYS A 272 -8.91 -31.21 0.64
CA LYS A 272 -9.94 -30.20 0.45
C LYS A 272 -10.49 -30.17 -0.98
N PHE A 273 -9.90 -30.93 -1.90
CA PHE A 273 -10.40 -31.01 -3.26
C PHE A 273 -11.72 -31.81 -3.31
N PRO A 274 -12.57 -31.56 -4.32
CA PRO A 274 -13.76 -32.38 -4.55
C PRO A 274 -13.40 -33.86 -4.66
N GLU A 275 -14.31 -34.75 -4.25
CA GLU A 275 -14.11 -36.20 -4.38
C GLU A 275 -13.89 -36.65 -5.83
N SER A 276 -14.46 -35.93 -6.80
CA SER A 276 -14.23 -36.13 -8.24
C SER A 276 -12.84 -35.70 -8.71
N GLY A 277 -12.03 -35.12 -7.83
CA GLY A 277 -10.77 -34.47 -8.15
C GLY A 277 -10.94 -33.13 -8.86
N ILE A 278 -9.81 -32.63 -9.35
CA ILE A 278 -9.70 -31.42 -10.19
C ILE A 278 -8.97 -31.77 -11.48
N THR A 279 -9.24 -31.03 -12.55
CA THR A 279 -8.53 -31.18 -13.83
C THR A 279 -7.63 -29.98 -14.05
N VAL A 280 -6.32 -30.21 -14.12
CA VAL A 280 -5.34 -29.17 -14.48
C VAL A 280 -5.29 -29.06 -16.00
N ILE A 281 -5.66 -27.90 -16.54
CA ILE A 281 -5.69 -27.65 -17.99
C ILE A 281 -4.54 -26.76 -18.48
N SER A 282 -3.85 -26.09 -17.56
CA SER A 282 -2.75 -25.17 -17.84
C SER A 282 -1.91 -25.01 -16.58
N ALA A 283 -0.61 -24.72 -16.77
CA ALA A 283 0.34 -24.42 -15.72
C ALA A 283 1.22 -23.25 -16.17
N PHE A 284 1.53 -22.34 -15.25
CA PHE A 284 2.31 -21.14 -15.52
C PHE A 284 3.50 -21.08 -14.54
N PRO A 285 4.72 -21.47 -14.96
CA PRO A 285 5.90 -21.40 -14.10
C PRO A 285 6.36 -19.95 -13.90
N HIS A 286 6.87 -19.64 -12.71
CA HIS A 286 7.46 -18.34 -12.42
C HIS A 286 8.76 -18.50 -11.62
N SER A 287 9.75 -17.67 -11.95
CA SER A 287 11.00 -17.52 -11.22
C SER A 287 11.53 -16.10 -11.47
N HIS A 288 12.56 -15.69 -10.75
CA HIS A 288 13.36 -14.49 -11.06
C HIS A 288 14.56 -14.85 -11.94
N PHE A 289 15.51 -13.92 -12.12
CA PHE A 289 16.63 -14.01 -13.08
C PHE A 289 17.50 -15.27 -12.97
N GLN A 290 17.55 -15.95 -11.81
CA GLN A 290 18.41 -17.11 -11.60
C GLN A 290 17.75 -18.45 -11.95
N GLY A 291 16.44 -18.50 -12.21
CA GLY A 291 15.76 -19.73 -12.61
C GLY A 291 16.29 -20.30 -13.92
N LYS A 292 16.64 -21.60 -13.92
CA LYS A 292 17.13 -22.32 -15.12
C LYS A 292 16.22 -23.46 -15.54
N SER A 293 15.49 -24.04 -14.59
CA SER A 293 14.55 -25.12 -14.83
C SER A 293 13.44 -25.06 -13.78
N VAL A 294 12.22 -25.44 -14.19
CA VAL A 294 11.04 -25.45 -13.32
C VAL A 294 10.17 -26.63 -13.70
N TRP A 295 9.75 -27.42 -12.72
CA TRP A 295 8.83 -28.54 -12.92
C TRP A 295 7.86 -28.68 -11.75
N THR A 296 6.75 -29.36 -12.01
CA THR A 296 5.79 -29.74 -10.99
C THR A 296 5.36 -31.18 -11.24
N LYS A 297 5.47 -32.02 -10.21
CA LYS A 297 5.17 -33.46 -10.28
C LYS A 297 3.98 -33.80 -9.41
N ILE A 298 3.15 -34.73 -9.88
CA ILE A 298 2.15 -35.41 -9.05
C ILE A 298 2.85 -36.57 -8.35
N ILE A 299 2.72 -36.64 -7.03
CA ILE A 299 3.23 -37.74 -6.22
C ILE A 299 2.05 -38.48 -5.60
N LEU A 300 1.89 -39.76 -5.95
CA LEU A 300 0.89 -40.66 -5.36
C LEU A 300 1.62 -41.81 -4.66
N ASN A 301 1.25 -42.11 -3.41
CA ASN A 301 1.85 -43.20 -2.64
C ASN A 301 3.40 -43.18 -2.65
N LYS A 302 3.99 -41.98 -2.49
CA LYS A 302 5.44 -41.73 -2.51
C LYS A 302 6.14 -42.04 -3.83
N ARG A 303 5.40 -42.12 -4.95
CA ARG A 303 5.95 -42.28 -6.30
C ARG A 303 5.51 -41.13 -7.17
N ALA A 304 6.46 -40.54 -7.91
CA ALA A 304 6.12 -39.59 -8.96
C ALA A 304 5.38 -40.34 -10.07
N VAL A 305 4.19 -39.88 -10.42
CA VAL A 305 3.35 -40.53 -11.43
C VAL A 305 3.28 -39.74 -12.72
N GLU A 306 3.38 -38.41 -12.66
CA GLU A 306 3.24 -37.54 -13.81
C GLU A 306 3.84 -36.15 -13.53
N TYR A 307 4.18 -35.41 -14.59
CA TYR A 307 4.49 -33.98 -14.53
C TYR A 307 3.24 -33.17 -14.91
N LEU A 308 2.82 -32.27 -14.02
CA LEU A 308 1.86 -31.21 -14.38
C LEU A 308 2.52 -30.15 -15.28
N PHE A 309 3.82 -29.95 -15.09
CA PHE A 309 4.64 -29.05 -15.88
C PHE A 309 6.11 -29.49 -15.82
N ASN A 310 6.85 -29.34 -16.92
CA ASN A 310 8.30 -29.60 -16.95
C ASN A 310 8.99 -28.71 -18.00
N ALA A 311 9.81 -27.77 -17.55
CA ALA A 311 10.70 -26.97 -18.38
C ALA A 311 12.15 -27.12 -17.91
N GLU A 312 12.92 -27.94 -18.62
CA GLU A 312 14.34 -28.17 -18.34
C GLU A 312 15.23 -26.99 -18.77
N SER A 313 14.75 -26.15 -19.67
CA SER A 313 15.42 -24.94 -20.17
C SER A 313 14.52 -23.72 -19.99
N PHE A 314 14.17 -23.43 -18.73
CA PHE A 314 13.35 -22.28 -18.37
C PHE A 314 14.12 -20.97 -18.59
N ASN A 315 13.44 -19.96 -19.14
CA ASN A 315 13.99 -18.62 -19.35
C ASN A 315 13.10 -17.60 -18.68
N PHE A 316 13.66 -16.83 -17.73
CA PHE A 316 12.96 -15.74 -17.05
C PHE A 316 12.26 -14.76 -18.01
N ASN A 317 12.86 -14.49 -19.17
CA ASN A 317 12.30 -13.55 -20.14
C ASN A 317 11.17 -14.15 -20.99
N TYR A 318 10.85 -15.44 -20.82
CA TYR A 318 9.85 -16.16 -21.59
C TYR A 318 9.04 -17.10 -20.66
N GLN A 319 7.95 -16.57 -20.10
CA GLN A 319 7.07 -17.26 -19.17
C GLN A 319 5.67 -17.34 -19.79
N PHE A 320 5.25 -18.55 -20.17
CA PHE A 320 3.95 -18.84 -20.79
C PHE A 320 3.36 -20.13 -20.23
#